data_AF-A0A954VWE1-F1
#
_entry.id   AF-A0A954VWE1-F1
#
_cell.length_a   1.000
_cell.length_b   1.000
_cell.length_c   1.000
_cell.angle_alpha   90.00
_cell.angle_beta   90.00
_cell.angle_gamma   90.00
#
_symmetry.space_group_name_H-M   'P 1'
#
loop_
_entity.id
_entity.type
_entity.pdbx_description
1 polymer ?
#
loop_
_entity_poly.entity_id
_entity_poly.type
_entity_poly.pdbx_seq_one_letter_code
_entity_poly.pdbx_strand_id
1 'polypeptide(L)'
;MSAARNHKRKKLFIDPVVQGAIIRRIMLHWVLSIGTIFFFLFVMEMLLNGLHLSFGTHMANIWQQYGLLIVCLFCLMPVFAYDSVKLSHRFAGPMISFRRALRQLADGKDVRAVRFRNGDFWQPMADELNQLADRMREAGLLRTENAKTTNNK
;
A
#
# COMPACT_ATOMS: atom_id res chain seq x y z
N MET A 1 16.67 39.73 11.01
CA MET A 1 16.55 38.72 9.94
C MET A 1 16.11 37.40 10.58
N SER A 2 14.83 37.05 10.48
CA SER A 2 14.25 35.87 11.15
C SER A 2 14.20 34.68 10.18
N ALA A 3 14.98 33.65 10.45
CA ALA A 3 15.03 32.42 9.65
C ALA A 3 13.82 31.53 9.98
N ALA A 4 12.90 31.38 9.02
CA ALA A 4 11.76 30.49 9.13
C ALA A 4 12.24 29.02 9.18
N ARG A 5 12.14 28.39 10.36
CA ARG A 5 12.38 26.96 10.55
C ARG A 5 11.27 26.15 9.85
N ASN A 6 11.59 25.69 8.65
CA ASN A 6 10.73 24.83 7.84
C ASN A 6 10.64 23.42 8.47
N HIS A 7 9.69 23.23 9.39
CA HIS A 7 9.40 21.93 9.98
C HIS A 7 8.65 21.07 8.94
N LYS A 8 9.40 20.40 8.06
CA LYS A 8 8.88 19.28 7.27
C LYS A 8 8.41 18.19 8.23
N ARG A 9 7.11 18.17 8.55
CA ARG A 9 6.46 17.05 9.25
C ARG A 9 6.60 15.80 8.38
N LYS A 10 7.63 15.01 8.62
CA LYS A 10 7.71 13.62 8.14
C LYS A 10 6.79 12.76 9.00
N LYS A 11 5.47 12.83 8.76
CA LYS A 11 4.55 11.76 9.17
C LYS A 11 4.48 10.73 8.05
N LEU A 12 5.56 9.96 7.90
CA LEU A 12 5.68 8.85 6.94
C LEU A 12 5.49 7.48 7.64
N PHE A 13 4.71 7.45 8.70
CA PHE A 13 4.29 6.21 9.39
C PHE A 13 2.85 6.45 9.83
N ILE A 14 1.92 6.22 8.91
CA ILE A 14 0.49 6.25 9.16
C ILE A 14 0.02 4.82 8.88
N ASP A 15 -0.33 4.12 9.96
CA ASP A 15 -0.81 2.74 10.08
C ASP A 15 0.21 1.57 10.02
N PRO A 16 0.98 1.33 11.11
CA PRO A 16 1.78 0.10 11.28
C PRO A 16 0.94 -1.18 11.29
N VAL A 17 -0.36 -1.08 11.61
CA VAL A 17 -1.27 -2.24 11.66
C VAL A 17 -1.61 -2.73 10.25
N VAL A 18 -1.95 -1.81 9.33
CA VAL A 18 -2.25 -2.13 7.93
C VAL A 18 -0.97 -2.57 7.20
N GLN A 19 0.15 -1.88 7.45
CA GLN A 19 1.47 -2.27 6.94
C GLN A 19 1.84 -3.70 7.36
N GLY A 20 1.73 -4.02 8.66
CA GLY A 20 2.05 -5.35 9.18
C GLY A 20 1.14 -6.44 8.60
N ALA A 21 -0.15 -6.17 8.40
CA ALA A 21 -1.08 -7.11 7.80
C ALA A 21 -0.75 -7.42 6.32
N ILE A 22 -0.41 -6.38 5.53
CA ILE A 22 -0.05 -6.53 4.11
C ILE A 22 1.31 -7.23 3.99
N ILE A 23 2.31 -6.78 4.75
CA ILE A 23 3.64 -7.40 4.78
C ILE A 23 3.51 -8.88 5.15
N ARG A 24 2.79 -9.22 6.22
CA ARG A 24 2.58 -10.62 6.63
C ARG A 24 1.93 -11.46 5.54
N ARG A 25 0.91 -10.93 4.85
CA ARG A 25 0.27 -11.64 3.73
C ARG A 25 1.24 -11.86 2.57
N ILE A 26 2.04 -10.86 2.21
CA ILE A 26 3.06 -10.98 1.14
C ILE A 26 4.11 -12.00 1.54
N MET A 27 4.62 -11.95 2.77
CA MET A 27 5.57 -12.93 3.32
C MET A 27 5.00 -14.35 3.26
N LEU A 28 3.75 -14.54 3.65
CA LEU A 28 3.11 -15.85 3.66
C LEU A 28 2.97 -16.43 2.25
N HIS A 29 2.49 -15.65 1.28
CA HIS A 29 2.43 -16.11 -0.11
C HIS A 29 3.83 -16.45 -0.64
N TRP A 30 4.83 -15.64 -0.31
CA TRP A 30 6.21 -15.88 -0.70
C TRP A 30 6.78 -17.19 -0.13
N VAL A 31 6.60 -17.45 1.16
CA VAL A 31 7.05 -18.71 1.80
C VAL A 31 6.34 -19.91 1.17
N LEU A 32 5.04 -19.80 0.90
CA LEU A 32 4.29 -20.84 0.20
C LEU A 32 4.79 -21.07 -1.23
N SER A 33 5.04 -19.98 -1.98
CA SER A 33 5.57 -20.06 -3.35
C SER A 33 6.97 -20.66 -3.38
N ILE A 34 7.89 -20.23 -2.50
CA ILE A 34 9.22 -20.82 -2.36
C ILE A 34 9.09 -22.30 -2.01
N GLY A 35 8.27 -22.65 -1.02
CA GLY A 35 8.03 -24.05 -0.63
C GLY A 35 7.49 -24.90 -1.79
N THR A 36 6.60 -24.33 -2.61
CA THR A 36 6.05 -24.99 -3.80
C THR A 36 7.12 -25.20 -4.87
N ILE A 37 7.98 -24.20 -5.11
CA ILE A 37 9.10 -24.31 -6.04
C ILE A 37 10.10 -25.36 -5.56
N PHE A 38 10.48 -25.35 -4.28
CA PHE A 38 11.37 -26.36 -3.71
C PHE A 38 10.77 -27.76 -3.80
N PHE A 39 9.49 -27.91 -3.47
CA PHE A 39 8.79 -29.19 -3.58
C PHE A 39 8.79 -29.68 -5.03
N PHE A 40 8.47 -28.80 -5.99
CA PHE A 40 8.50 -29.12 -7.40
C PHE A 40 9.90 -29.53 -7.88
N LEU A 41 10.94 -28.75 -7.54
CA LEU A 41 12.33 -29.07 -7.89
C LEU A 41 12.77 -30.40 -7.28
N PHE A 42 12.38 -30.67 -6.03
CA PHE A 42 12.68 -31.92 -5.36
C PHE A 42 12.01 -33.12 -6.03
N VAL A 43 10.73 -33.02 -6.37
CA VAL A 43 10.02 -34.07 -7.10
C VAL A 43 10.63 -34.29 -8.49
N MET A 44 10.97 -33.21 -9.20
CA MET A 44 11.62 -33.31 -10.52
C MET A 44 13.00 -33.97 -10.43
N GLU A 45 13.82 -33.56 -9.47
CA GLU A 45 15.14 -34.15 -9.22
C GLU A 45 15.03 -35.65 -8.90
N MET A 46 14.04 -36.03 -8.10
CA MET A 46 13.76 -37.42 -7.73
C MET A 46 13.27 -38.26 -8.92
N LEU A 47 12.45 -37.68 -9.80
CA LEU A 47 11.97 -38.35 -11.01
C LEU A 47 13.08 -38.55 -12.06
N LEU A 48 13.96 -37.55 -12.23
CA LEU A 48 15.01 -37.58 -13.25
C LEU A 48 16.23 -38.41 -12.82
N ASN A 49 16.63 -38.36 -11.56
CA ASN A 49 17.83 -39.04 -11.06
C ASN A 49 17.52 -40.34 -10.30
N GLY A 50 16.24 -40.63 -10.05
CA GLY A 50 15.74 -41.84 -9.42
C GLY A 50 15.66 -41.78 -7.89
N LEU A 51 14.71 -42.52 -7.31
CA LEU A 51 14.43 -42.56 -5.87
C LEU A 51 15.50 -43.27 -5.00
N HIS A 52 16.49 -43.90 -5.63
CA HIS A 52 17.50 -44.69 -4.93
C HIS A 52 18.60 -43.83 -4.29
N LEU A 53 18.68 -42.55 -4.67
CA LEU A 53 19.63 -41.61 -4.10
C LEU A 53 19.17 -41.14 -2.72
N SER A 54 20.14 -40.82 -1.86
CA SER A 54 19.87 -40.25 -0.55
C SER A 54 19.27 -38.85 -0.68
N PHE A 55 18.41 -38.47 0.27
CA PHE A 55 17.86 -37.11 0.38
C PHE A 55 18.95 -36.02 0.33
N GLY A 56 20.09 -36.26 1.00
CA GLY A 56 21.21 -35.31 1.00
C GLY A 56 21.81 -35.09 -0.38
N THR A 57 21.84 -36.13 -1.22
CA THR A 57 22.36 -36.05 -2.59
C THR A 57 21.42 -35.24 -3.48
N HIS A 58 20.11 -35.45 -3.37
CA HIS A 58 19.11 -34.62 -4.08
C HIS A 58 19.22 -33.14 -3.69
N MET A 59 19.40 -32.83 -2.40
CA MET A 59 19.61 -31.45 -1.94
C MET A 59 20.90 -30.84 -2.50
N ALA A 60 22.00 -31.61 -2.51
CA ALA A 60 23.27 -31.17 -3.07
C ALA A 60 23.16 -30.88 -4.57
N ASN A 61 22.49 -31.74 -5.33
CA ASN A 61 22.28 -31.56 -6.77
C ASN A 61 21.43 -30.32 -7.07
N ILE A 62 20.32 -30.14 -6.36
CA ILE A 62 19.47 -28.94 -6.50
C ILE A 62 20.26 -27.68 -6.20
N TRP A 63 21.09 -27.69 -5.16
CA TRP A 63 21.95 -26.55 -4.83
C TRP A 63 23.02 -26.30 -5.89
N GLN A 64 23.68 -27.34 -6.39
CA GLN A 64 24.69 -27.19 -7.45
C GLN A 64 24.10 -26.68 -8.76
N GLN A 65 22.90 -27.12 -9.12
CA GLN A 65 22.27 -26.79 -10.40
C GLN A 65 21.49 -25.46 -10.34
N TYR A 66 20.83 -25.17 -9.22
CA TYR A 66 19.89 -24.04 -9.09
C TYR A 66 20.24 -23.08 -7.95
N GLY A 67 21.32 -23.29 -7.21
CA GLY A 67 21.68 -22.48 -6.03
C GLY A 67 21.77 -20.99 -6.31
N LEU A 68 22.36 -20.59 -7.46
CA LEU A 68 22.41 -19.19 -7.86
C LEU A 68 21.02 -18.60 -8.09
N LEU A 69 20.11 -19.34 -8.76
CA LEU A 69 18.74 -18.89 -8.99
C LEU A 69 17.96 -18.76 -7.68
N ILE A 70 18.14 -19.70 -6.75
CA ILE A 70 17.54 -19.67 -5.41
C ILE A 70 18.03 -18.41 -4.67
N VAL A 71 19.33 -18.13 -4.66
CA VAL A 71 19.89 -16.93 -4.02
C VAL A 71 19.32 -15.66 -4.67
N CYS A 72 19.26 -15.59 -5.99
CA CYS A 72 18.64 -14.45 -6.70
C CYS A 72 17.17 -14.25 -6.30
N LEU A 73 16.40 -15.34 -6.17
CA LEU A 73 15.01 -15.30 -5.75
C LEU A 73 14.87 -14.73 -4.32
N PHE A 74 15.74 -15.13 -3.40
CA PHE A 74 15.79 -14.56 -2.05
C PHE A 74 16.26 -13.09 -2.04
N CYS A 75 17.19 -12.69 -2.90
CA CYS A 75 17.62 -11.29 -3.01
C CYS A 75 16.55 -10.36 -3.58
N LEU A 76 15.66 -10.86 -4.42
CA LEU A 76 14.52 -10.09 -4.96
C LEU A 76 13.42 -9.82 -3.92
N MET A 77 13.39 -10.62 -2.85
CA MET A 77 12.38 -10.52 -1.79
C MET A 77 12.29 -9.14 -1.13
N PRO A 78 13.37 -8.52 -0.61
CA PRO A 78 13.29 -7.21 0.01
C PRO A 78 12.84 -6.12 -0.97
N VAL A 79 13.21 -6.24 -2.25
CA VAL A 79 12.81 -5.29 -3.30
C VAL A 79 11.30 -5.37 -3.55
N PHE A 80 10.76 -6.58 -3.73
CA PHE A 80 9.33 -6.80 -3.93
C PHE A 80 8.48 -6.40 -2.73
N ALA A 81 8.95 -6.73 -1.51
CA ALA A 81 8.28 -6.35 -0.28
C ALA A 81 8.23 -4.82 -0.13
N TYR A 82 9.36 -4.15 -0.37
CA TYR A 82 9.45 -2.70 -0.33
C TYR A 82 8.51 -2.03 -1.35
N ASP A 83 8.51 -2.51 -2.59
CA ASP A 83 7.68 -1.92 -3.64
C ASP A 83 6.18 -2.13 -3.38
N SER A 84 5.77 -3.32 -2.95
CA SER A 84 4.38 -3.64 -2.61
C SER A 84 3.85 -2.78 -1.45
N VAL A 85 4.69 -2.55 -0.43
CA VAL A 85 4.37 -1.67 0.69
C VAL A 85 4.24 -0.22 0.21
N LYS A 86 5.20 0.26 -0.60
CA LYS A 86 5.19 1.61 -1.16
C LYS A 86 3.96 1.87 -2.03
N LEU A 87 3.58 0.90 -2.86
CA LEU A 87 2.36 0.96 -3.68
C LEU A 87 1.12 1.03 -2.78
N SER A 88 1.03 0.15 -1.78
CA SER A 88 -0.09 0.15 -0.82
C SER A 88 -0.24 1.49 -0.09
N HIS A 89 0.87 2.15 0.27
CA HIS A 89 0.84 3.50 0.85
C HIS A 89 0.29 4.55 -0.09
N ARG A 90 0.71 4.49 -1.36
CA ARG A 90 0.23 5.41 -2.39
C ARG A 90 -1.28 5.25 -2.62
N PHE A 91 -1.83 4.05 -2.39
CA PHE A 91 -3.28 3.83 -2.44
C PHE A 91 -4.00 4.30 -1.16
N ALA A 92 -3.50 3.94 0.03
CA ALA A 92 -4.20 4.18 1.29
C ALA A 92 -4.26 5.66 1.71
N GLY A 93 -3.21 6.44 1.44
CA GLY A 93 -3.12 7.85 1.86
C GLY A 93 -4.26 8.71 1.29
N PRO A 94 -4.43 8.76 -0.05
CA PRO A 94 -5.54 9.47 -0.68
C PRO A 94 -6.92 9.01 -0.22
N MET A 95 -7.12 7.70 -0.04
CA MET A 95 -8.41 7.11 0.36
C MET A 95 -8.88 7.59 1.75
N ILE A 96 -7.97 7.76 2.72
CA ILE A 96 -8.33 8.28 4.04
C ILE A 96 -8.82 9.72 3.95
N SER A 97 -8.14 10.55 3.14
CA SER A 97 -8.55 11.94 2.90
C SER A 97 -9.91 11.99 2.19
N PHE A 98 -10.11 11.16 1.18
CA PHE A 98 -11.39 11.00 0.48
C PHE A 98 -12.53 10.67 1.45
N ARG A 99 -12.37 9.62 2.26
CA ARG A 99 -13.38 9.20 3.24
C ARG A 99 -13.72 10.30 4.25
N ARG A 100 -12.72 11.07 4.68
CA ARG A 100 -12.94 12.22 5.57
C ARG A 100 -13.77 13.31 4.90
N ALA A 101 -13.42 13.68 3.67
CA ALA A 101 -14.14 14.69 2.90
C ALA A 101 -15.59 14.25 2.63
N LEU A 102 -15.79 12.99 2.22
CA LEU A 102 -17.13 12.44 2.01
C LEU A 102 -17.97 12.47 3.29
N ARG A 103 -17.40 12.14 4.45
CA ARG A 103 -18.10 12.24 5.74
C ARG A 103 -18.49 13.67 6.10
N GLN A 104 -17.59 14.64 5.86
CA GLN A 104 -17.91 16.05 6.10
C GLN A 104 -19.03 16.52 5.18
N LEU A 105 -19.03 16.08 3.92
CA LEU A 105 -20.07 16.41 2.96
C LEU A 105 -21.42 15.76 3.35
N ALA A 106 -21.40 14.52 3.82
CA ALA A 106 -22.58 13.83 4.35
C ALA A 106 -23.16 14.50 5.61
N ASP A 107 -22.30 15.10 6.45
CA ASP A 107 -22.73 15.92 7.60
C ASP A 107 -23.28 17.31 7.17
N GLY A 108 -23.32 17.62 5.87
CA GLY A 108 -23.71 18.91 5.33
C GLY A 108 -22.70 20.02 5.67
N LYS A 109 -21.44 19.69 5.96
CA LYS A 109 -20.37 20.69 6.16
C LYS A 109 -19.79 21.09 4.82
N ASP A 110 -19.47 22.37 4.65
CA ASP A 110 -18.74 22.81 3.47
C ASP A 110 -17.32 22.23 3.49
N VAL A 111 -16.93 21.54 2.42
CA VAL A 111 -15.64 20.86 2.29
C VAL A 111 -14.83 21.58 1.24
N ARG A 112 -13.60 21.96 1.58
CA ARG A 112 -12.64 22.51 0.60
C ARG A 112 -12.33 21.45 -0.45
N ALA A 113 -12.24 21.86 -1.72
CA ALA A 113 -11.97 20.96 -2.84
C ALA A 113 -10.80 20.01 -2.55
N VAL A 114 -11.07 18.71 -2.67
CA VAL A 114 -10.08 17.65 -2.49
C VAL A 114 -9.28 17.55 -3.77
N ARG A 115 -7.96 17.73 -3.68
CA ARG A 115 -7.05 17.49 -4.81
C ARG A 115 -5.97 16.50 -4.38
N PHE A 116 -5.79 15.45 -5.18
CA PHE A 116 -4.66 14.54 -5.03
C PHE A 116 -3.47 15.00 -5.89
N ARG A 117 -2.31 14.35 -5.69
CA ARG A 117 -1.09 14.70 -6.42
C ARG A 117 -1.18 14.20 -7.85
N ASN A 118 -0.62 14.95 -8.79
CA ASN A 118 -0.56 14.57 -10.21
C ASN A 118 -0.05 13.13 -10.38
N GLY A 119 -0.83 12.31 -11.09
CA GLY A 119 -0.55 10.91 -11.37
C GLY A 119 -1.04 9.91 -10.31
N ASP A 120 -1.76 10.33 -9.27
CA ASP A 120 -2.42 9.37 -8.37
C ASP A 120 -3.67 8.77 -9.01
N PHE A 121 -3.88 7.46 -8.81
CA PHE A 121 -5.02 6.69 -9.30
C PHE A 121 -6.39 7.23 -8.87
N TRP A 122 -6.42 8.10 -7.85
CA TRP A 122 -7.63 8.60 -7.20
C TRP A 122 -8.10 9.96 -7.71
N GLN A 123 -7.39 10.56 -8.66
CA GLN A 123 -7.75 11.89 -9.20
C GLN A 123 -9.19 11.94 -9.73
N PRO A 124 -9.67 10.98 -10.55
CA PRO A 124 -11.06 11.00 -11.05
C PRO A 124 -12.10 11.00 -9.92
N MET A 125 -11.86 10.21 -8.87
CA MET A 125 -12.75 10.17 -7.70
C MET A 125 -12.74 11.48 -6.89
N ALA A 126 -11.59 12.15 -6.78
CA ALA A 126 -11.55 13.49 -6.18
C ALA A 126 -12.38 14.48 -7.00
N ASP A 127 -12.29 14.42 -8.32
CA ASP A 127 -13.04 15.30 -9.22
C ASP A 127 -14.55 15.05 -9.10
N GLU A 128 -14.98 13.79 -9.05
CA GLU A 128 -16.39 13.42 -8.78
C GLU A 128 -16.89 13.93 -7.43
N LEU A 129 -16.09 13.81 -6.36
CA LEU A 129 -16.46 14.31 -5.03
C LEU A 129 -16.56 15.84 -5.01
N ASN A 130 -15.66 16.53 -5.71
CA ASN A 130 -15.70 17.99 -5.82
C ASN A 130 -16.95 18.44 -6.59
N GLN A 131 -17.30 17.79 -7.69
CA GLN A 131 -18.53 18.08 -8.43
C GLN A 131 -19.78 17.87 -7.57
N LEU A 132 -19.81 16.81 -6.76
CA LEU A 132 -20.91 16.59 -5.81
C LEU A 132 -20.97 17.69 -4.76
N ALA A 133 -19.82 18.09 -4.20
CA ALA A 133 -19.76 19.18 -3.22
C ALA A 133 -20.23 20.51 -3.80
N ASP A 134 -19.87 20.80 -5.05
CA ASP A 134 -20.31 22.01 -5.76
C ASP A 134 -21.83 22.02 -5.97
N ARG A 135 -22.41 20.89 -6.42
CA ARG A 135 -23.87 20.75 -6.55
C ARG A 135 -24.61 20.90 -5.21
N MET A 136 -24.08 20.35 -4.13
CA MET A 136 -24.67 20.50 -2.80
C MET A 136 -24.56 21.94 -2.28
N ARG A 137 -23.49 22.66 -2.64
CA ARG A 137 -23.31 24.08 -2.34
C ARG A 137 -24.32 24.94 -3.09
N GLU A 138 -24.49 24.68 -4.39
CA GLU A 138 -25.48 25.36 -5.24
C GLU A 138 -26.92 25.12 -4.76
N ALA A 139 -27.21 23.90 -4.31
CA ALA A 139 -28.52 23.56 -3.74
C ALA A 139 -28.77 24.12 -2.33
N GLY A 140 -27.80 24.83 -1.72
CA GLY A 140 -27.94 25.40 -0.37
C GLY A 140 -28.00 24.35 0.75
N LEU A 141 -27.58 23.12 0.49
CA LEU A 141 -27.64 22.01 1.45
C LEU A 141 -26.45 21.99 2.42
N LEU A 142 -25.42 22.82 2.17
CA LEU A 142 -24.24 22.91 3.00
C LEU A 142 -24.38 24.04 4.04
N ARG A 143 -24.07 23.73 5.30
CA ARG A 143 -23.98 24.70 6.39
C ARG A 143 -22.73 25.56 6.18
N THR A 144 -22.94 26.82 5.81
CA THR A 144 -21.87 27.81 5.79
C THR A 144 -21.43 28.08 7.23
N GLU A 145 -20.12 28.07 7.50
CA GLU A 145 -19.54 28.17 8.85
C GLU A 145 -19.64 29.61 9.45
N ASN A 146 -20.58 30.44 8.99
CA ASN A 146 -20.69 31.87 9.32
C ASN A 146 -21.38 32.19 10.67
N ALA A 147 -21.46 31.25 11.61
CA ALA A 147 -22.19 31.46 12.87
C ALA A 147 -21.32 31.63 14.13
N LYS A 148 -19.98 31.79 14.02
CA LYS A 148 -19.09 31.85 15.20
C LYS A 148 -18.40 33.19 15.49
N THR A 149 -18.65 34.27 14.74
CA THR A 149 -17.96 35.56 14.95
C THR A 149 -18.81 36.66 15.59
N THR A 150 -20.07 36.41 15.97
CA THR A 150 -20.96 37.46 16.50
C THR A 150 -21.16 37.43 18.02
N ASN A 151 -20.24 36.85 18.80
CA ASN A 151 -20.32 36.99 20.26
C ASN A 151 -18.94 37.03 20.92
N ASN A 152 -18.28 38.17 20.79
CA ASN A 152 -17.42 38.67 21.87
C ASN A 152 -17.59 40.19 21.89
N LYS A 153 -18.62 40.61 22.64
CA LYS A 153 -18.84 42.00 23.06
C LYS A 153 -18.19 42.18 24.41
#